data_AF-A0A538NYS4-F1
#
_entry.id   AF-A0A538NYS4-F1
#
_cell.length_a   1.000
_cell.length_b   1.000
_cell.length_c   1.000
_cell.angle_alpha   90.00
_cell.angle_beta   90.00
_cell.angle_gamma   90.00
#
_symmetry.space_group_name_H-M   'P 1'
#
loop_
_entity.id
_entity.type
_entity.pdbx_description
1 polymer ?
#
loop_
_entity_poly.entity_id
_entity_poly.type
_entity_poly.pdbx_seq_one_letter_code
_entity_poly.pdbx_strand_id
1 'polypeptide(L)'
;MVSAFLNSVKIPELRRRILFTLAVIVIVRLGAAITTPGVNQAVLQEWFRTSLSERTGGGVAALFNLFSGGALENCAVFSLGIMPYISASIMMQLLTAVIPQLGRMAREDGGRQKIMQLTRYATVALCLFQGYLLAVSFQHPESYHTMLPGITDTIRSLGIPLVDDLGWTFRIVTVISLTTGTLFLMWLGDQ
;
A
#
# COMPACT_ATOMS: atom_id res chain seq x y z
N MET A 1 6.38 -26.96 23.04
CA MET A 1 6.08 -25.93 22.03
C MET A 1 6.21 -26.45 20.59
N VAL A 2 7.33 -27.10 20.22
CA VAL A 2 7.50 -27.71 18.87
C VAL A 2 6.47 -28.79 18.56
N SER A 3 6.09 -29.61 19.55
CA SER A 3 5.03 -30.62 19.42
C SER A 3 3.65 -30.03 19.08
N ALA A 4 3.34 -28.82 19.57
CA ALA A 4 2.10 -28.13 19.24
C ALA A 4 2.09 -27.68 17.77
N PHE A 5 3.22 -27.17 17.26
CA PHE A 5 3.36 -26.79 15.85
C PHE A 5 3.26 -28.00 14.91
N LEU A 6 3.90 -29.13 15.27
CA LEU A 6 3.81 -30.38 14.51
C LEU A 6 2.38 -30.96 14.50
N ASN A 7 1.62 -30.79 15.60
CA ASN A 7 0.23 -31.21 15.65
C ASN A 7 -0.70 -30.32 14.81
N SER A 8 -0.38 -29.04 14.63
CA SER A 8 -1.13 -28.14 13.74
C SER A 8 -1.13 -28.61 12.27
N VAL A 9 -0.07 -29.28 11.83
CA VAL A 9 0.03 -29.82 10.45
C VAL A 9 -0.77 -31.12 10.28
N LYS A 10 -1.01 -31.86 11.38
CA LYS A 10 -1.78 -33.11 11.37
C LYS A 10 -3.28 -32.89 11.33
N ILE A 11 -3.78 -31.80 11.92
CA ILE A 11 -5.20 -31.49 11.94
C ILE A 11 -5.60 -30.94 10.55
N PRO A 12 -6.50 -31.61 9.81
CA PRO A 12 -6.78 -31.28 8.42
C PRO A 12 -7.33 -29.86 8.22
N GLU A 13 -8.09 -29.35 9.18
CA GLU A 13 -8.61 -27.97 9.15
C GLU A 13 -7.50 -26.92 9.31
N LEU A 14 -6.60 -27.11 10.29
CA LEU A 14 -5.45 -26.23 10.51
C LEU A 14 -4.49 -26.25 9.33
N ARG A 15 -4.20 -27.45 8.78
CA ARG A 15 -3.40 -27.60 7.56
C ARG A 15 -3.98 -26.81 6.39
N ARG A 16 -5.30 -26.86 6.19
CA ARG A 16 -5.98 -26.12 5.12
C ARG A 16 -5.85 -24.60 5.31
N ARG A 17 -6.01 -24.10 6.54
CA ARG A 17 -5.82 -22.67 6.86
C ARG A 17 -4.38 -22.22 6.62
N ILE A 18 -3.39 -23.01 7.05
CA ILE A 18 -1.96 -22.71 6.82
C ILE A 18 -1.64 -22.66 5.33
N LEU A 19 -2.11 -23.63 4.54
CA LEU A 19 -1.91 -23.65 3.09
C LEU A 19 -2.58 -22.45 2.40
N PHE A 20 -3.78 -22.07 2.85
CA PHE A 20 -4.47 -20.88 2.35
C PHE A 20 -3.66 -19.61 2.64
N THR A 21 -3.21 -19.40 3.88
CA THR A 21 -2.38 -18.25 4.24
C THR A 21 -1.07 -18.22 3.42
N LEU A 22 -0.40 -19.36 3.22
CA LEU A 22 0.78 -19.45 2.37
C LEU A 22 0.47 -19.07 0.90
N ALA A 23 -0.65 -19.54 0.35
CA ALA A 23 -1.08 -19.17 -0.98
C ALA A 23 -1.36 -17.67 -1.11
N VAL A 24 -2.01 -17.07 -0.11
CA VAL A 24 -2.22 -15.61 -0.06
C VAL A 24 -0.89 -14.86 -0.04
N ILE A 25 0.08 -15.28 0.78
CA ILE A 25 1.42 -14.66 0.80
C ILE A 25 2.10 -14.71 -0.57
N VAL A 26 2.00 -15.84 -1.29
CA VAL A 26 2.53 -15.96 -2.65
C VAL A 26 1.85 -14.99 -3.60
N ILE A 27 0.51 -14.88 -3.56
CA ILE A 27 -0.24 -13.94 -4.39
C ILE A 27 0.17 -12.49 -4.11
N VAL A 28 0.29 -12.11 -2.83
CA VAL A 28 0.74 -10.78 -2.43
C VAL A 28 2.15 -10.50 -2.95
N ARG A 29 3.05 -11.49 -2.87
CA ARG A 29 4.42 -11.37 -3.39
C ARG A 29 4.47 -11.23 -4.90
N LEU A 30 3.65 -11.98 -5.64
CA LEU A 30 3.55 -11.85 -7.09
C LEU A 30 3.06 -10.46 -7.48
N GLY A 31 2.03 -9.92 -6.82
CA GLY A 31 1.54 -8.58 -7.13
C GLY A 31 2.51 -7.46 -6.72
N ALA A 32 3.38 -7.67 -5.72
CA ALA A 32 4.46 -6.74 -5.40
C ALA A 32 5.62 -6.73 -6.43
N ALA A 33 5.62 -7.67 -7.38
CA ALA A 33 6.55 -7.70 -8.51
C ALA A 33 5.93 -7.16 -9.82
N ILE A 34 4.61 -6.95 -9.87
CA ILE A 34 3.94 -6.40 -11.05
C ILE A 34 4.05 -4.88 -11.01
N THR A 35 4.90 -4.33 -11.86
CA THR A 35 5.11 -2.88 -12.02
C THR A 35 3.83 -2.18 -12.50
N THR A 36 3.57 -1.00 -11.97
CA THR A 36 2.45 -0.16 -12.41
C THR A 36 2.66 0.27 -13.87
N PRO A 37 1.62 0.23 -14.72
CA PRO A 37 1.75 0.60 -16.12
C PRO A 37 2.28 2.03 -16.30
N GLY A 38 3.31 2.20 -17.13
CA GLY A 38 3.89 3.51 -17.48
C GLY A 38 4.95 4.04 -16.51
N VAL A 39 5.38 3.26 -15.50
CA VAL A 39 6.45 3.65 -14.58
C VAL A 39 7.70 2.82 -14.81
N ASN A 40 8.86 3.47 -14.88
CA ASN A 40 10.15 2.77 -15.00
C ASN A 40 10.70 2.38 -13.62
N GLN A 41 10.66 1.08 -13.31
CA GLN A 41 11.15 0.53 -12.03
C GLN A 41 12.65 0.78 -11.78
N ALA A 42 13.48 0.88 -12.83
CA ALA A 42 14.93 1.03 -12.66
C ALA A 42 15.29 2.38 -12.01
N VAL A 43 14.52 3.42 -12.31
CA VAL A 43 14.71 4.77 -11.75
C VAL A 43 14.41 4.77 -10.25
N LEU A 44 13.32 4.11 -9.84
CA LEU A 44 12.92 4.10 -8.44
C LEU A 44 13.80 3.18 -7.58
N GLN A 45 14.27 2.07 -8.13
CA GLN A 45 15.25 1.19 -7.46
C GLN A 45 16.57 1.92 -7.19
N GLU A 46 17.10 2.65 -8.19
CA GLU A 46 18.33 3.42 -8.00
C GLU A 46 18.13 4.59 -7.02
N TRP A 47 16.95 5.22 -7.04
CA TRP A 47 16.60 6.24 -6.08
C TRP A 47 16.53 5.68 -4.66
N PHE A 48 15.96 4.50 -4.46
CA PHE A 48 15.92 3.82 -3.16
C PHE A 48 17.34 3.51 -2.67
N ARG A 49 18.23 3.01 -3.54
CA ARG A 49 19.64 2.74 -3.20
C ARG A 49 20.38 4.01 -2.77
N THR A 50 20.19 5.10 -3.51
CA THR A 50 20.84 6.40 -3.23
C THR A 50 20.27 7.04 -1.96
N SER A 51 18.95 7.02 -1.78
CA SER A 51 18.25 7.59 -0.62
C SER A 51 18.55 6.85 0.68
N LEU A 52 18.78 5.53 0.64
CA LEU A 52 19.21 4.77 1.80
C LEU A 52 20.64 5.11 2.26
N SER A 53 21.50 5.55 1.33
CA SER A 53 22.86 5.98 1.67
C SER A 53 22.92 7.40 2.27
N GLU A 54 22.00 8.28 1.91
CA GLU A 54 21.94 9.66 2.40
C GLU A 54 20.97 9.79 3.61
N ARG A 55 21.56 9.82 4.81
CA ARG A 55 20.92 9.66 6.13
C ARG A 55 19.81 10.66 6.52
N THR A 56 19.44 11.63 5.69
CA THR A 56 18.56 12.75 6.08
C THR A 56 17.13 12.67 5.53
N GLY A 57 16.84 11.78 4.57
CA GLY A 57 15.50 11.63 3.97
C GLY A 57 15.05 10.18 3.72
N GLY A 58 15.99 9.23 3.59
CA GLY A 58 15.68 7.83 3.28
C GLY A 58 14.95 7.04 4.36
N GLY A 59 14.98 7.48 5.63
CA GLY A 59 14.38 6.74 6.74
C GLY A 59 12.86 6.60 6.63
N VAL A 60 12.16 7.65 6.19
CA VAL A 60 10.70 7.62 6.02
C VAL A 60 10.34 6.74 4.81
N ALA A 61 11.01 6.93 3.67
CA ALA A 61 10.80 6.10 2.48
C ALA A 61 11.10 4.61 2.73
N ALA A 62 12.14 4.30 3.51
CA ALA A 62 12.46 2.93 3.91
C ALA A 62 11.37 2.31 4.80
N LEU A 63 10.77 3.08 5.72
CA LEU A 63 9.61 2.64 6.49
C LEU A 63 8.41 2.38 5.56
N PHE A 64 8.13 3.28 4.61
CA PHE A 64 7.08 3.07 3.61
C PHE A 64 7.32 1.80 2.77
N ASN A 65 8.56 1.53 2.36
CA ASN A 65 8.91 0.32 1.63
C ASN A 65 8.75 -0.95 2.47
N LEU A 66 9.13 -0.90 3.76
CA LEU A 66 8.96 -2.02 4.69
C LEU A 66 7.49 -2.40 4.85
N PHE A 67 6.63 -1.41 5.06
CA PHE A 67 5.19 -1.62 5.24
C PHE A 67 4.44 -1.95 3.93
N SER A 68 4.98 -1.57 2.78
CA SER A 68 4.48 -2.03 1.46
C SER A 68 5.06 -3.39 1.03
N GLY A 69 6.00 -3.96 1.81
CA GLY A 69 6.60 -5.26 1.54
C GLY A 69 7.60 -5.27 0.38
N GLY A 70 8.16 -4.11 0.01
CA GLY A 70 9.04 -3.96 -1.17
C GLY A 70 8.28 -3.54 -2.44
N ALA A 71 6.96 -3.35 -2.36
CA ALA A 71 6.15 -2.99 -3.53
C ALA A 71 6.43 -1.56 -4.01
N LEU A 72 6.74 -0.64 -3.08
CA LEU A 72 7.04 0.75 -3.43
C LEU A 72 8.35 0.86 -4.23
N GLU A 73 9.41 0.15 -3.82
CA GLU A 73 10.69 0.08 -4.53
C GLU A 73 10.56 -0.43 -5.96
N ASN A 74 9.65 -1.37 -6.20
CA ASN A 74 9.37 -1.91 -7.54
C ASN A 74 8.29 -1.14 -8.30
N CYS A 75 7.81 0.01 -7.80
CA CYS A 75 6.66 0.74 -8.37
C CYS A 75 5.44 -0.17 -8.63
N ALA A 76 5.22 -1.16 -7.78
CA ALA A 76 4.26 -2.21 -8.06
C ALA A 76 2.81 -1.73 -7.88
N VAL A 77 1.85 -2.46 -8.46
CA VAL A 77 0.41 -2.18 -8.30
C VAL A 77 -0.05 -2.21 -6.83
N PHE A 78 0.74 -2.83 -5.95
CA PHE A 78 0.53 -2.87 -4.50
C PHE A 78 1.37 -1.84 -3.72
N SER A 79 1.88 -0.79 -4.37
CA SER A 79 2.76 0.22 -3.73
C SER A 79 2.15 0.88 -2.49
N LEU A 80 0.82 1.11 -2.46
CA LEU A 80 0.12 1.64 -1.28
C LEU A 80 -0.01 0.60 -0.15
N GLY A 81 0.09 -0.69 -0.47
CA GLY A 81 -0.07 -1.79 0.48
C GLY A 81 -1.42 -1.75 1.20
N ILE A 82 -1.43 -2.21 2.45
CA ILE A 82 -2.61 -2.15 3.33
C ILE A 82 -2.70 -0.82 4.11
N MET A 83 -1.75 0.11 3.91
CA MET A 83 -1.67 1.35 4.69
C MET A 83 -2.94 2.20 4.63
N PRO A 84 -3.60 2.40 3.47
CA PRO A 84 -4.81 3.22 3.43
C PRO A 84 -5.93 2.64 4.31
N TYR A 85 -5.99 1.31 4.46
CA TYR A 85 -6.92 0.65 5.37
C TYR A 85 -6.53 0.84 6.83
N ILE A 86 -5.24 0.68 7.17
CA ILE A 86 -4.73 0.94 8.52
C ILE A 86 -5.05 2.39 8.93
N SER A 87 -4.71 3.37 8.09
CA SER A 87 -4.99 4.79 8.32
C SER A 87 -6.49 5.07 8.48
N ALA A 88 -7.34 4.50 7.61
CA ALA A 88 -8.79 4.63 7.75
C ALA A 88 -9.29 4.06 9.08
N SER A 89 -8.78 2.89 9.50
CA SER A 89 -9.19 2.25 10.74
C SER A 89 -8.82 3.07 11.97
N ILE A 90 -7.61 3.65 12.01
CA ILE A 90 -7.16 4.54 13.08
C ILE A 90 -8.01 5.81 13.10
N MET A 91 -8.26 6.40 11.93
CA MET A 91 -9.13 7.57 11.81
C MET A 91 -10.53 7.27 12.37
N MET A 92 -11.12 6.13 12.02
CA MET A 92 -12.43 5.72 12.54
C MET A 92 -12.41 5.47 14.04
N GLN A 93 -11.36 4.84 14.58
CA GLN A 93 -11.18 4.65 16.02
C GLN A 93 -11.12 5.99 16.76
N LEU A 94 -10.34 6.95 16.26
CA LEU A 94 -10.26 8.30 16.84
C LEU A 94 -11.61 9.03 16.75
N LEU A 95 -12.30 8.95 15.61
CA LEU A 95 -13.62 9.56 15.42
C LEU A 95 -14.67 8.96 16.35
N THR A 96 -14.61 7.66 16.65
CA THR A 96 -15.54 7.04 17.63
C THR A 96 -15.31 7.54 19.06
N ALA A 97 -14.10 7.99 19.40
CA ALA A 97 -13.79 8.58 20.70
C ALA A 97 -14.21 10.05 20.79
N VAL A 98 -14.10 10.80 19.68
CA VAL A 98 -14.40 12.24 19.62
C VAL A 98 -15.89 12.50 19.37
N ILE A 99 -16.53 11.72 18.50
CA ILE A 99 -17.92 11.92 18.09
C ILE A 99 -18.83 10.97 18.89
N PRO A 100 -19.65 11.48 19.84
CA PRO A 100 -20.45 10.64 20.72
C PRO A 100 -21.52 9.82 19.97
N GLN A 101 -21.97 10.26 18.79
CA GLN A 101 -22.89 9.50 17.94
C GLN A 101 -22.24 8.23 17.38
N LEU A 102 -20.99 8.32 16.91
CA LEU A 102 -20.25 7.15 16.44
C LEU A 102 -19.89 6.22 17.62
N GLY A 103 -19.57 6.79 18.79
CA GLY A 103 -19.33 6.03 20.01
C GLY A 103 -20.57 5.27 20.50
N ARG A 104 -21.77 5.84 20.36
CA ARG A 104 -23.05 5.15 20.63
C ARG A 104 -23.32 4.05 19.61
N MET A 105 -23.15 4.35 18.31
CA MET A 105 -23.29 3.38 17.23
C MET A 105 -22.35 2.18 17.44
N ALA A 106 -21.12 2.38 17.93
CA ALA A 106 -20.18 1.30 18.20
C ALA A 106 -20.66 0.30 19.29
N ARG A 107 -21.54 0.75 20.19
CA ARG A 107 -22.07 -0.03 21.32
C ARG A 107 -23.39 -0.73 21.01
N GLU A 108 -24.04 -0.41 19.89
CA GLU A 108 -25.27 -1.05 19.43
C GLU A 108 -24.98 -2.42 18.79
N ASP A 109 -25.97 -3.31 18.83
CA ASP A 109 -25.90 -4.60 18.14
C ASP A 109 -25.79 -4.40 16.63
N GLY A 110 -24.74 -4.96 16.02
CA GLY A 110 -24.39 -4.76 14.60
C GLY A 110 -23.71 -3.42 14.30
N GLY A 111 -23.55 -2.54 15.28
CA GLY A 111 -22.88 -1.25 15.15
C GLY A 111 -21.40 -1.34 14.74
N ARG A 112 -20.70 -2.35 15.24
CA ARG A 112 -19.33 -2.68 14.81
C ARG A 112 -19.22 -2.99 13.32
N GLN A 113 -20.23 -3.66 12.74
CA GLN A 113 -20.24 -3.95 11.30
C GLN A 113 -20.46 -2.67 10.48
N LYS A 114 -21.33 -1.76 10.94
CA LYS A 114 -21.53 -0.45 10.31
C LYS A 114 -20.25 0.39 10.31
N ILE A 115 -19.52 0.42 11.43
CA ILE A 115 -18.24 1.14 11.53
C ILE A 115 -17.19 0.51 10.62
N MET A 116 -17.16 -0.83 10.53
CA MET A 116 -16.28 -1.52 9.59
C MET A 116 -16.59 -1.12 8.15
N GLN A 117 -17.86 -1.12 7.73
CA GLN A 117 -18.27 -0.66 6.40
C GLN A 117 -17.86 0.79 6.13
N LEU A 118 -18.06 1.69 7.10
CA LEU A 118 -17.64 3.09 6.99
C LEU A 118 -16.11 3.21 6.85
N THR A 119 -15.36 2.38 7.57
CA THR A 119 -13.91 2.27 7.43
C THR A 119 -13.54 1.85 6.01
N ARG A 120 -14.24 0.86 5.43
CA ARG A 120 -14.01 0.42 4.04
C ARG A 120 -14.24 1.55 3.04
N TYR A 121 -15.32 2.32 3.21
CA TYR A 121 -15.59 3.47 2.34
C TYR A 121 -14.54 4.57 2.49
N ALA A 122 -14.11 4.85 3.72
CA ALA A 122 -13.01 5.78 3.97
C ALA A 122 -11.70 5.32 3.33
N THR A 123 -11.41 4.01 3.35
CA THR A 123 -10.24 3.43 2.67
C THR A 123 -10.27 3.67 1.17
N VAL A 124 -11.42 3.46 0.50
CA VAL A 124 -11.55 3.74 -0.94
C VAL A 124 -11.25 5.21 -1.24
N ALA A 125 -11.81 6.13 -0.47
CA ALA A 125 -11.57 7.57 -0.64
C ALA A 125 -10.09 7.93 -0.44
N LEU A 126 -9.44 7.36 0.60
CA LEU A 126 -8.02 7.55 0.84
C LEU A 126 -7.16 6.96 -0.28
N CYS A 127 -7.51 5.78 -0.83
CA CYS A 127 -6.78 5.18 -1.95
C CYS A 127 -6.84 6.07 -3.20
N LEU A 128 -8.01 6.62 -3.52
CA LEU A 128 -8.16 7.53 -4.65
C LEU A 128 -7.32 8.80 -4.45
N PHE A 129 -7.35 9.38 -3.26
CA PHE A 129 -6.59 10.59 -2.95
C PHE A 129 -5.07 10.34 -2.94
N GLN A 130 -4.61 9.32 -2.21
CA GLN A 130 -3.19 8.97 -2.10
C GLN A 130 -2.64 8.42 -3.42
N GLY A 131 -3.40 7.61 -4.14
CA GLY A 131 -3.05 7.11 -5.46
C GLY A 131 -2.93 8.25 -6.47
N TYR A 132 -3.82 9.25 -6.40
CA TYR A 132 -3.73 10.44 -7.26
C TYR A 132 -2.48 11.27 -6.93
N LEU A 133 -2.23 11.49 -5.64
CA LEU A 133 -1.03 12.20 -5.19
C LEU A 133 0.24 11.51 -5.68
N LEU A 134 0.31 10.17 -5.54
CA LEU A 134 1.45 9.37 -6.02
C LEU A 134 1.59 9.44 -7.54
N ALA A 135 0.50 9.32 -8.29
CA ALA A 135 0.52 9.42 -9.75
C ALA A 135 1.03 10.79 -10.24
N VAL A 136 0.62 11.87 -9.56
CA VAL A 136 1.11 13.23 -9.86
C VAL A 136 2.57 13.39 -9.46
N SER A 137 2.99 12.84 -8.30
CA SER A 137 4.38 12.84 -7.87
C SER A 137 5.29 12.09 -8.85
N PHE A 138 4.82 11.00 -9.46
CA PHE A 138 5.57 10.28 -10.50
C PHE A 138 5.69 11.07 -11.81
N GLN A 139 4.69 11.88 -12.17
CA GLN A 139 4.75 12.72 -13.37
C GLN A 139 5.56 14.02 -13.21
N HIS A 140 5.52 14.63 -12.02
CA HIS A 140 6.21 15.89 -11.73
C HIS A 140 7.17 15.74 -10.54
N PRO A 141 8.21 14.89 -10.66
CA PRO A 141 9.18 14.69 -9.59
C PRO A 141 9.91 15.98 -9.18
N GLU A 142 10.06 16.94 -10.10
CA GLU A 142 10.70 18.23 -9.82
C GLU A 142 9.87 19.17 -8.93
N SER A 143 8.54 18.98 -8.84
CA SER A 143 7.68 19.87 -8.06
C SER A 143 7.39 19.36 -6.65
N TYR A 144 7.64 18.07 -6.38
CA TYR A 144 7.28 17.40 -5.13
C TYR A 144 8.51 16.83 -4.39
N HIS A 145 9.51 17.69 -4.14
CA HIS A 145 10.71 17.37 -3.36
C HIS A 145 10.42 16.80 -1.96
N THR A 146 9.19 16.97 -1.43
CA THR A 146 8.79 16.50 -0.10
C THR A 146 8.48 14.99 -0.05
N MET A 147 7.99 14.39 -1.15
CA MET A 147 7.62 12.97 -1.17
C MET A 147 8.75 12.07 -1.70
N LEU A 148 9.54 12.54 -2.66
CA LEU A 148 10.67 11.82 -3.26
C LEU A 148 11.90 12.75 -3.37
N PRO A 149 12.54 13.14 -2.26
CA PRO A 149 13.71 14.01 -2.28
C PRO A 149 14.86 13.35 -3.07
N GLY A 150 15.50 14.09 -3.99
CA GLY A 150 16.66 13.61 -4.77
C GLY A 150 16.33 12.72 -5.97
N ILE A 151 15.05 12.44 -6.25
CA ILE A 151 14.69 11.61 -7.42
C ILE A 151 15.02 12.30 -8.74
N THR A 152 15.05 13.63 -8.76
CA THR A 152 15.50 14.44 -9.89
C THR A 152 16.96 14.22 -10.24
N ASP A 153 17.83 13.99 -9.25
CA ASP A 153 19.25 13.73 -9.46
C ASP A 153 19.46 12.31 -10.00
N THR A 154 18.63 11.37 -9.57
CA THR A 154 18.60 10.00 -10.10
C THR A 154 18.10 9.95 -11.54
N ILE A 155 17.02 10.69 -11.86
CA ILE A 155 16.51 10.82 -13.23
C ILE A 155 17.56 11.46 -14.15
N ARG A 156 18.28 12.49 -13.67
CA ARG A 156 19.38 13.12 -14.41
C ARG A 156 20.58 12.20 -14.61
N SER A 157 20.91 11.35 -13.64
CA SER A 157 22.05 10.42 -13.75
C SER A 157 21.77 9.25 -14.70
N LEU A 158 20.53 8.75 -14.70
CA LEU A 158 20.09 7.64 -15.55
C LEU A 158 19.69 8.11 -16.96
N GLY A 159 19.28 9.37 -17.12
CA GLY A 159 18.84 9.93 -18.41
C GLY A 159 17.52 9.35 -18.93
N ILE A 160 16.76 8.64 -18.08
CA ILE A 160 15.48 7.99 -18.39
C ILE A 160 14.39 8.67 -17.56
N PRO A 161 13.28 9.10 -18.15
CA PRO A 161 12.16 9.62 -17.37
C PRO A 161 11.54 8.53 -16.50
N LEU A 162 11.02 8.91 -15.32
CA LEU A 162 10.30 7.99 -14.43
C LEU A 162 8.97 7.51 -15.05
N VAL A 163 8.35 8.37 -15.86
CA VAL A 163 7.09 8.11 -16.56
C VAL A 163 7.23 8.54 -18.02
N ASP A 164 6.95 7.62 -18.95
CA ASP A 164 7.07 7.87 -20.39
C ASP A 164 5.90 8.71 -20.94
N ASP A 165 4.72 8.64 -20.32
CA ASP A 165 3.50 9.37 -20.74
C ASP A 165 2.99 10.32 -19.64
N LEU A 166 3.11 11.63 -19.86
CA LEU A 166 2.64 12.67 -18.95
C LEU A 166 1.13 12.99 -19.06
N GLY A 167 0.38 12.21 -19.84
CA GLY A 167 -1.05 12.41 -20.06
C GLY A 167 -1.95 12.10 -18.86
N TRP A 168 -3.21 12.54 -18.95
CA TRP A 168 -4.26 12.20 -17.98
C TRP A 168 -4.57 10.71 -17.93
N THR A 169 -4.34 9.99 -19.03
CA THR A 169 -4.50 8.54 -19.14
C THR A 169 -3.63 7.81 -18.13
N PHE A 170 -2.36 8.18 -18.00
CA PHE A 170 -1.45 7.60 -17.01
C PHE A 170 -1.97 7.80 -15.58
N ARG A 171 -2.46 9.00 -15.24
CA ARG A 171 -3.00 9.29 -13.90
C ARG A 171 -4.16 8.37 -13.58
N ILE A 172 -5.12 8.26 -14.48
CA ILE A 172 -6.34 7.48 -14.27
C ILE A 172 -5.98 5.99 -14.14
N VAL A 173 -5.15 5.47 -15.03
CA VAL A 173 -4.72 4.05 -15.01
C VAL A 173 -3.94 3.75 -13.73
N THR A 174 -3.04 4.63 -13.31
CA THR A 174 -2.26 4.47 -12.08
C THR A 174 -3.15 4.49 -10.85
N VAL A 175 -4.05 5.48 -10.72
CA VAL A 175 -4.97 5.61 -9.58
C VAL A 175 -5.86 4.37 -9.48
N ILE A 176 -6.44 3.92 -10.60
CA ILE A 176 -7.28 2.72 -10.61
C ILE A 176 -6.45 1.49 -10.24
N SER A 177 -5.26 1.31 -10.83
CA SER A 177 -4.40 0.16 -10.54
C SER A 177 -4.02 0.07 -9.06
N LEU A 178 -3.59 1.19 -8.46
CA LEU A 178 -3.22 1.25 -7.04
C LEU A 178 -4.41 1.06 -6.12
N THR A 179 -5.57 1.63 -6.47
CA THR A 179 -6.81 1.49 -5.70
C THR A 179 -7.30 0.06 -5.75
N THR A 180 -7.42 -0.54 -6.94
CA THR A 180 -7.81 -1.93 -7.12
C THR A 180 -6.85 -2.88 -6.41
N GLY A 181 -5.54 -2.62 -6.49
CA GLY A 181 -4.54 -3.42 -5.80
C GLY A 181 -4.72 -3.40 -4.28
N THR A 182 -4.92 -2.22 -3.70
CA THR A 182 -5.14 -2.06 -2.26
C THR A 182 -6.44 -2.72 -1.80
N LEU A 183 -7.54 -2.55 -2.55
CA LEU A 183 -8.82 -3.18 -2.23
C LEU A 183 -8.76 -4.70 -2.34
N PHE A 184 -8.00 -5.23 -3.30
CA PHE A 184 -7.76 -6.65 -3.42
C PHE A 184 -6.97 -7.21 -2.22
N LEU A 185 -5.94 -6.50 -1.76
CA LEU A 185 -5.20 -6.88 -0.54
C LEU A 185 -6.09 -6.86 0.70
N MET A 186 -6.94 -5.84 0.82
CA MET A 186 -7.90 -5.75 1.91
C MET A 186 -8.91 -6.90 1.87
N TRP A 187 -9.42 -7.24 0.69
CA TRP A 187 -10.31 -8.38 0.52
C TRP A 187 -9.64 -9.71 0.88
N LEU A 188 -8.38 -9.92 0.45
CA LEU A 188 -7.61 -11.11 0.82
C LEU A 188 -7.37 -11.21 2.33
N GLY A 189 -7.18 -10.08 3.01
CA GLY A 189 -7.00 -10.04 4.47
C GLY A 189 -8.28 -10.35 5.25
N ASP A 190 -9.45 -10.14 4.64
CA ASP A 190 -10.75 -10.44 5.24
C ASP A 190 -11.19 -11.91 5.08
N GLN A 191 -10.53 -12.70 4.23
CA GLN A 191 -10.80 -14.14 4.00
C GLN A 191 -10.02 -15.04 4.95
#